data_AF-A0A920G561-F1
#
_entry.id   AF-A0A920G561-F1
#
_cell.length_a   1.000
_cell.length_b   1.000
_cell.length_c   1.000
_cell.angle_alpha   90.00
_cell.angle_beta   90.00
_cell.angle_gamma   90.00
#
_symmetry.space_group_name_H-M   'P 1'
#
loop_
_entity.id
_entity.type
_entity.pdbx_description
1 polymer ?
#
loop_
_entity_poly.entity_id
_entity_poly.type
_entity_poly.pdbx_seq_one_letter_code
_entity_poly.pdbx_strand_id
1 'polypeptide(L)'
;MKLLMLTQFSTTGPDILAYQGATDAERGSCISRRGAYRTHGVEEWADCDSPTIRANDAIAGREPNDSTRRLTTKMLPEPAAPRVITVDASGAELVYQGICAGCHAYNVRLIGPPTLAIQAQYGDDAGSIAAYIANPHKKRPDFPTMPPQDHLSEPMRQLVAEYMLALTN
;
A
#
# COMPACT_ATOMS: atom_id res chain seq x y z
N MET A 1 -28.88 -1.54 -9.14
CA MET A 1 -28.09 -0.59 -8.35
C MET A 1 -28.86 0.67 -7.95
N LYS A 2 -29.42 1.45 -8.89
CA LYS A 2 -30.13 2.71 -8.55
C LYS A 2 -31.34 2.53 -7.60
N LEU A 3 -32.11 1.44 -7.77
CA LEU A 3 -33.24 1.12 -6.90
C LEU A 3 -32.80 0.71 -5.48
N LEU A 4 -31.78 -0.16 -5.36
CA LEU A 4 -31.16 -0.55 -4.08
C LEU A 4 -30.62 0.67 -3.31
N MET A 5 -29.97 1.60 -4.02
CA MET A 5 -29.50 2.86 -3.43
C MET A 5 -30.62 3.75 -2.88
N LEU A 6 -31.83 3.68 -3.46
CA LEU A 6 -32.98 4.48 -3.05
C LEU A 6 -33.80 3.83 -1.94
N THR A 7 -33.77 2.50 -1.79
CA THR A 7 -34.63 1.77 -0.86
C THR A 7 -33.92 1.34 0.42
N GLN A 8 -32.62 1.04 0.36
CA GLN A 8 -31.90 0.42 1.49
C GLN A 8 -30.72 1.25 1.99
N PHE A 9 -30.15 2.12 1.15
CA PHE A 9 -28.98 2.92 1.45
C PHE A 9 -29.33 4.38 1.76
N SER A 10 -28.55 5.00 2.64
CA SER A 10 -28.69 6.37 3.12
C SER A 10 -27.57 7.25 2.57
N THR A 11 -27.86 8.52 2.29
CA THR A 11 -26.82 9.50 1.91
C THR A 11 -26.08 10.10 3.10
N THR A 12 -26.46 9.76 4.33
CA THR A 12 -26.00 10.44 5.57
C THR A 12 -25.10 9.59 6.47
N GLY A 13 -24.78 8.35 6.08
CA GLY A 13 -23.91 7.47 6.86
C GLY A 13 -23.27 6.37 6.01
N PRO A 14 -22.34 5.58 6.57
CA PRO A 14 -21.72 4.48 5.84
C PRO A 14 -22.69 3.31 5.69
N ASP A 15 -23.09 3.02 4.46
CA ASP A 15 -23.80 1.79 4.12
C ASP A 15 -22.80 0.70 3.71
N ILE A 16 -23.07 -0.54 4.13
CA ILE A 16 -22.21 -1.68 3.82
C ILE A 16 -22.90 -2.53 2.76
N LEU A 17 -22.28 -2.62 1.58
CA LEU A 17 -22.69 -3.51 0.51
C LEU A 17 -21.68 -4.64 0.39
N ALA A 18 -22.14 -5.88 0.55
CA ALA A 18 -21.37 -7.07 0.18
C ALA A 18 -21.96 -7.63 -1.12
N TYR A 19 -21.35 -7.27 -2.25
CA TYR A 19 -21.72 -7.81 -3.55
C TYR A 19 -21.23 -9.26 -3.64
N GLN A 20 -22.14 -10.21 -3.87
CA GLN A 20 -21.88 -11.64 -3.67
C GLN A 20 -21.38 -11.96 -2.24
N GLY A 21 -21.87 -11.20 -1.26
CA GLY A 21 -21.59 -11.51 0.13
C GLY A 21 -22.07 -12.93 0.43
N ALA A 22 -21.17 -13.64 1.12
CA ALA A 22 -21.04 -15.09 1.13
C ALA A 22 -22.37 -15.87 1.02
N THR A 23 -22.44 -16.74 0.01
CA THR A 23 -23.17 -18.01 0.15
C THR A 23 -22.59 -18.73 1.37
N ASP A 24 -23.40 -18.90 2.39
CA ASP A 24 -23.03 -18.83 3.80
C ASP A 24 -21.94 -19.75 4.38
N ALA A 25 -21.68 -20.91 3.81
CA ALA A 25 -20.93 -21.95 4.53
C ALA A 25 -19.40 -21.82 4.49
N GLU A 26 -18.81 -21.20 3.46
CA GLU A 26 -17.38 -21.42 3.14
C GLU A 26 -16.41 -20.38 3.70
N ARG A 27 -16.86 -19.18 4.08
CA ARG A 27 -15.93 -18.06 4.39
C ARG A 27 -15.83 -17.68 5.86
N GLY A 28 -16.63 -18.26 6.75
CA GLY A 28 -16.63 -17.94 8.19
C GLY A 28 -16.74 -16.44 8.47
N SER A 29 -17.42 -15.69 7.58
CA SER A 29 -17.49 -14.23 7.66
C SER A 29 -18.47 -13.80 8.75
N CYS A 30 -18.16 -12.71 9.44
CA CYS A 30 -19.03 -12.14 10.45
C CYS A 30 -19.08 -10.61 10.34
N ILE A 31 -20.15 -10.00 10.83
CA ILE A 31 -20.28 -8.54 10.96
C ILE A 31 -20.44 -8.14 12.43
N SER A 32 -19.71 -7.11 12.84
CA SER A 32 -19.83 -6.55 14.18
C SER A 32 -20.84 -5.40 14.20
N ARG A 33 -21.69 -5.34 15.24
CA ARG A 33 -22.72 -4.30 15.40
C ARG A 33 -23.59 -4.11 14.15
N ARG A 34 -24.15 -5.19 13.60
CA ARG A 34 -25.00 -5.19 12.39
C ARG A 34 -26.07 -4.09 12.39
N GLY A 35 -26.75 -3.88 13.53
CA GLY A 35 -27.78 -2.85 13.67
C GLY A 35 -27.27 -1.39 13.67
N ALA A 36 -25.95 -1.15 13.73
CA ALA A 36 -25.37 0.18 13.63
C ALA A 36 -25.19 0.66 12.18
N TYR A 37 -25.33 -0.23 11.20
CA TYR A 37 -25.14 0.05 9.79
C TYR A 37 -26.37 -0.38 8.99
N ARG A 38 -26.65 0.31 7.89
CA ARG A 38 -27.55 -0.26 6.87
C ARG A 38 -26.71 -1.16 6.00
N THR A 39 -27.16 -2.39 5.83
CA THR A 39 -26.37 -3.44 5.18
C THR A 39 -27.20 -4.18 4.15
N HIS A 40 -26.55 -4.66 3.09
CA HIS A 40 -27.15 -5.52 2.07
C HIS A 40 -26.15 -6.55 1.57
N GLY A 41 -26.56 -7.81 1.49
CA GLY A 41 -25.70 -8.93 1.08
C GLY A 41 -24.86 -9.52 2.20
N VAL A 42 -25.11 -9.17 3.47
CA VAL A 42 -24.42 -9.72 4.64
C VAL A 42 -25.37 -10.49 5.55
N GLU A 43 -26.62 -10.71 5.12
CA GLU A 43 -27.70 -11.27 5.92
C GLU A 43 -27.35 -12.65 6.49
N GLU A 44 -26.61 -13.43 5.71
CA GLU A 44 -26.22 -14.78 6.06
C GLU A 44 -25.00 -14.82 7.02
N TRP A 45 -24.14 -13.78 7.01
CA TRP A 45 -22.94 -13.73 7.85
C TRP A 45 -23.28 -13.87 9.34
N ALA A 46 -22.40 -14.50 10.12
CA ALA A 46 -22.56 -14.55 11.57
C ALA A 46 -22.45 -13.15 12.19
N ASP A 47 -23.01 -12.96 13.39
CA ASP A 47 -22.60 -11.82 14.21
C ASP A 47 -21.24 -12.13 14.83
N CYS A 48 -20.29 -11.20 14.70
CA CYS A 48 -18.94 -11.43 15.24
C CYS A 48 -19.01 -11.55 16.78
N ASP A 49 -18.45 -12.63 17.32
CA ASP A 49 -18.13 -12.77 18.76
C ASP A 49 -16.86 -11.97 19.11
N SER A 50 -16.81 -10.72 18.65
CA SER A 50 -15.77 -9.78 19.02
C SER A 50 -16.32 -8.90 20.12
N PRO A 51 -15.60 -8.69 21.24
CA PRO A 51 -15.98 -7.69 22.23
C PRO A 51 -15.84 -6.32 21.57
N THR A 52 -16.86 -5.86 20.83
CA THR A 52 -16.88 -4.51 20.28
C THR A 52 -17.02 -3.55 21.44
N ILE A 53 -15.89 -3.17 22.02
CA ILE A 53 -15.82 -2.11 23.01
C ILE A 53 -16.14 -0.79 22.30
N ARG A 54 -17.20 -0.11 22.75
CA ARG A 54 -17.39 1.30 22.38
C ARG A 54 -16.24 2.09 22.97
N ALA A 55 -15.79 3.16 22.31
CA ALA A 55 -14.69 4.00 22.82
C ALA A 55 -14.90 4.45 24.29
N ASN A 56 -16.16 4.60 24.73
CA ASN A 56 -16.54 4.98 26.09
C ASN A 56 -16.61 3.81 27.10
N ASP A 57 -16.69 2.57 26.63
CA ASP A 57 -16.76 1.35 27.47
C ASP A 57 -15.36 0.78 27.79
N ALA A 58 -14.33 1.52 27.41
CA ALA A 58 -12.94 1.33 27.78
C ALA A 58 -12.73 1.56 29.29
N ILE A 59 -13.29 0.69 30.13
CA ILE A 59 -13.06 0.74 31.57
C ILE A 59 -11.61 0.32 31.82
N ALA A 60 -10.81 1.25 32.34
CA ALA A 60 -9.44 0.97 32.78
C ALA A 60 -9.43 -0.25 33.72
N GLY A 61 -8.74 -1.32 33.31
CA GLY A 61 -8.65 -2.58 34.06
C GLY A 61 -9.58 -3.72 33.59
N ARG A 62 -10.40 -3.52 32.54
CA ARG A 62 -11.19 -4.59 31.88
C ARG A 62 -10.99 -4.63 30.37
N GLU A 63 -9.74 -4.50 29.95
CA GLU A 63 -9.39 -4.53 28.53
C GLU A 63 -9.63 -5.94 27.95
N PRO A 64 -10.20 -6.08 26.73
CA PRO A 64 -10.48 -7.38 26.15
C PRO A 64 -9.16 -8.07 25.83
N ASN A 65 -8.96 -9.25 26.41
CA ASN A 65 -7.77 -10.07 26.22
C ASN A 65 -7.62 -10.56 24.76
N ASP A 66 -8.74 -10.65 24.04
CA ASP A 66 -8.85 -11.06 22.63
C ASP A 66 -8.87 -9.86 21.67
N SER A 67 -8.23 -8.75 22.07
CA SER A 67 -8.05 -7.58 21.23
C SER A 67 -6.60 -7.14 21.18
N THR A 68 -6.27 -6.39 20.14
CA THR A 68 -4.94 -5.79 19.98
C THR A 68 -4.75 -4.54 20.83
N ARG A 69 -5.74 -4.16 21.66
CA ARG A 69 -5.73 -2.92 22.44
C ARG A 69 -4.65 -2.90 23.51
N ARG A 70 -4.29 -4.08 24.05
CA ARG A 70 -3.18 -4.24 25.00
C ARG A 70 -1.79 -4.33 24.34
N LEU A 71 -1.73 -4.38 23.01
CA LEU A 71 -0.45 -4.44 22.31
C LEU A 71 0.15 -3.03 22.28
N THR A 72 1.20 -2.83 23.08
CA THR A 72 1.99 -1.59 23.08
C THR A 72 2.75 -1.40 21.77
N THR A 73 3.09 -2.50 21.09
CA THR A 73 3.78 -2.50 19.81
C THR A 73 3.32 -3.67 18.94
N LYS A 74 3.36 -3.46 17.62
CA LYS A 74 3.18 -4.50 16.59
C LYS A 74 4.52 -5.01 16.03
N MET A 75 5.62 -4.49 16.55
CA MET A 75 6.97 -4.93 16.20
C MET A 75 7.33 -6.20 16.99
N LEU A 76 8.16 -7.02 16.38
CA LEU A 76 8.80 -8.14 17.07
C LEU A 76 9.75 -7.61 18.16
N PRO A 77 10.02 -8.38 19.23
CA PRO A 77 11.01 -8.00 20.24
C PRO A 77 12.40 -7.77 19.65
N GLU A 78 12.76 -8.59 18.66
CA GLU A 78 13.97 -8.44 17.86
C GLU A 78 13.61 -8.02 16.44
N PRO A 79 14.32 -7.05 15.84
CA PRO A 79 14.10 -6.69 14.44
C PRO A 79 14.25 -7.90 13.53
N ALA A 80 13.40 -7.99 12.50
CA ALA A 80 13.59 -8.98 11.46
C ALA A 80 15.00 -8.83 10.85
N ALA A 81 15.65 -9.96 10.55
CA ALA A 81 16.95 -9.95 9.92
C ALA A 81 16.90 -9.10 8.62
N PRO A 82 17.91 -8.24 8.37
CA PRO A 82 17.97 -7.47 7.14
C PRO A 82 17.87 -8.38 5.92
N ARG A 83 17.08 -7.99 4.93
CA ARG A 83 17.04 -8.69 3.65
C ARG A 83 18.39 -8.52 2.96
N VAL A 84 18.94 -9.62 2.44
CA VAL A 84 20.12 -9.57 1.59
C VAL A 84 19.65 -9.21 0.18
N ILE A 85 20.03 -8.03 -0.30
CA ILE A 85 19.80 -7.59 -1.67
C ILE A 85 21.09 -7.83 -2.45
N THR A 86 21.05 -8.79 -3.37
CA THR A 86 22.17 -9.11 -4.26
C THR A 86 22.25 -8.10 -5.40
N VAL A 87 23.45 -7.87 -5.94
CA VAL A 87 23.66 -6.98 -7.08
C VAL A 87 23.45 -7.78 -8.37
N ASP A 88 22.18 -8.05 -8.67
CA ASP A 88 21.72 -8.76 -9.87
C ASP A 88 20.33 -8.26 -10.30
N ALA A 89 19.76 -8.85 -11.35
CA ALA A 89 18.45 -8.47 -11.87
C ALA A 89 17.32 -8.59 -10.83
N SER A 90 17.35 -9.61 -9.97
CA SER A 90 16.33 -9.80 -8.93
C SER A 90 16.47 -8.77 -7.80
N GLY A 91 17.70 -8.41 -7.44
CA GLY A 91 17.96 -7.33 -6.51
C GLY A 91 17.57 -5.96 -7.06
N ALA A 92 17.82 -5.70 -8.34
CA ALA A 92 17.42 -4.47 -9.01
C ALA A 92 15.90 -4.29 -9.03
N GLU A 93 15.15 -5.37 -9.28
CA GLU A 93 13.69 -5.38 -9.15
C GLU A 93 13.25 -5.02 -7.73
N LEU A 94 13.81 -5.66 -6.71
CA LEU A 94 13.48 -5.38 -5.31
C LEU A 94 13.78 -3.93 -4.93
N VAL A 95 14.90 -3.39 -5.40
CA VAL A 95 15.29 -1.99 -5.19
C VAL A 95 14.33 -1.05 -5.91
N TYR A 96 13.97 -1.33 -7.17
CA TYR A 96 13.00 -0.51 -7.90
C TYR A 96 11.65 -0.47 -7.17
N GLN A 97 11.12 -1.63 -6.75
CA GLN A 97 9.83 -1.70 -6.06
C GLN A 97 9.88 -1.04 -4.68
N GLY A 98 10.98 -1.22 -3.94
CA GLY A 98 11.13 -0.72 -2.57
C GLY A 98 11.46 0.78 -2.47
N ILE A 99 12.15 1.34 -3.45
CA ILE A 99 12.71 2.70 -3.38
C ILE A 99 12.15 3.61 -4.47
N CYS A 100 11.99 3.12 -5.70
CA CYS A 100 11.71 3.96 -6.85
C CYS A 100 10.21 4.07 -7.18
N ALA A 101 9.50 2.94 -7.19
CA ALA A 101 8.13 2.82 -7.68
C ALA A 101 7.12 3.68 -6.91
N GLY A 102 7.36 3.93 -5.62
CA GLY A 102 6.51 4.80 -4.81
C GLY A 102 6.52 6.28 -5.25
N CYS A 103 7.59 6.72 -5.92
CA CYS A 103 7.71 8.08 -6.47
C CYS A 103 7.55 8.12 -7.99
N HIS A 104 7.94 7.05 -8.68
CA HIS A 104 7.98 6.92 -10.13
C HIS A 104 7.07 5.79 -10.60
N ALA A 105 5.75 6.01 -10.48
CA ALA A 105 4.77 5.10 -11.07
C ALA A 105 4.94 5.06 -12.60
N TYR A 106 4.47 3.98 -13.22
CA TYR A 106 4.74 3.73 -14.64
C TYR A 106 4.25 4.86 -15.57
N ASN A 107 2.96 5.20 -15.50
CA ASN A 107 2.28 6.15 -16.38
C ASN A 107 1.54 7.28 -15.65
N VAL A 108 1.69 7.38 -14.33
CA VAL A 108 1.03 8.40 -13.50
C VAL A 108 2.07 9.29 -12.83
N ARG A 109 1.78 10.58 -12.77
CA ARG A 109 2.55 11.54 -11.98
C ARG A 109 2.29 11.31 -10.49
N LEU A 110 3.34 10.99 -9.73
CA LEU A 110 3.33 10.98 -8.27
C LEU A 110 4.24 12.11 -7.76
N ILE A 111 5.17 11.79 -6.85
CA ILE A 111 6.18 12.72 -6.36
C ILE A 111 7.21 13.02 -7.44
N GLY A 112 7.61 12.01 -8.21
CA GLY A 112 8.50 12.11 -9.36
C GLY A 112 7.76 11.99 -10.70
N PRO A 113 8.46 12.25 -11.82
CA PRO A 113 7.90 12.02 -13.14
C PRO A 113 7.63 10.52 -13.36
N PRO A 114 6.61 10.18 -14.20
CA PRO A 114 6.31 8.79 -14.51
C PRO A 114 7.49 8.11 -15.21
N THR A 115 7.70 6.81 -14.95
CA THR A 115 8.77 6.03 -15.59
C THR A 115 8.72 6.14 -17.11
N LEU A 116 7.53 6.15 -17.71
CA LEU A 116 7.37 6.31 -19.17
C LEU A 116 8.01 7.61 -19.70
N ALA A 117 7.92 8.70 -18.94
CA ALA A 117 8.56 9.96 -19.30
C ALA A 117 10.08 9.96 -19.04
N ILE A 118 10.57 9.11 -18.14
CA ILE A 118 12.00 8.89 -17.93
C ILE A 118 12.56 8.06 -19.09
N GLN A 119 11.89 6.96 -19.46
CA GLN A 119 12.23 6.14 -20.63
C GLN A 119 12.32 6.99 -21.90
N ALA A 120 11.33 7.84 -22.16
CA ALA A 120 11.36 8.75 -23.31
C ALA A 120 12.51 9.78 -23.27
N GLN A 121 12.96 10.17 -22.07
CA GLN A 121 14.02 11.16 -21.90
C GLN A 121 15.43 10.57 -22.03
N TYR A 122 15.62 9.33 -21.58
CA TYR A 122 16.94 8.71 -21.47
C TYR A 122 17.19 7.62 -22.54
N GLY A 123 16.14 7.09 -23.19
CA GLY A 123 16.29 5.96 -24.11
C GLY A 123 16.94 4.78 -23.41
N ASP A 124 18.09 4.34 -23.91
CA ASP A 124 18.88 3.23 -23.34
C ASP A 124 20.00 3.70 -22.40
N ASP A 125 20.07 4.99 -22.06
CA ASP A 125 21.14 5.57 -21.25
C ASP A 125 20.90 5.39 -19.74
N ALA A 126 21.02 4.14 -19.29
CA ALA A 126 20.97 3.78 -17.86
C ALA A 126 22.10 4.46 -17.06
N GLY A 127 23.27 4.67 -17.66
CA GLY A 127 24.43 5.27 -16.99
C GLY A 127 24.15 6.72 -16.53
N SER A 128 23.52 7.53 -17.38
CA SER A 128 23.13 8.89 -17.00
C SER A 128 22.05 8.93 -15.91
N ILE A 129 21.18 7.91 -15.83
CA ILE A 129 20.24 7.77 -14.72
C ILE A 129 21.03 7.41 -13.44
N ALA A 130 21.90 6.40 -13.50
CA ALA A 130 22.71 5.96 -12.36
C ALA A 130 23.59 7.08 -11.76
N ALA A 131 24.15 7.94 -12.62
CA ALA A 131 24.89 9.13 -12.22
C ALA A 131 23.98 10.20 -11.62
N TYR A 132 22.83 10.47 -12.24
CA TYR A 132 21.86 11.45 -11.74
C TYR A 132 21.31 11.08 -10.36
N ILE A 133 20.99 9.80 -10.12
CA ILE A 133 20.39 9.39 -8.85
C ILE A 133 21.37 9.44 -7.68
N ALA A 134 22.68 9.36 -7.92
CA ALA A 134 23.67 9.57 -6.84
C ALA A 134 23.76 11.03 -6.40
N ASN A 135 23.70 11.98 -7.35
CA ASN A 135 23.84 13.40 -7.07
C ASN A 135 22.76 14.21 -7.79
N PRO A 136 21.49 14.07 -7.40
CA PRO A 136 20.40 14.72 -8.10
C PRO A 136 20.42 16.22 -7.88
N HIS A 137 20.06 16.94 -8.94
CA HIS A 137 19.75 18.36 -8.90
C HIS A 137 18.35 18.58 -9.47
N LYS A 138 17.78 19.75 -9.18
CA LYS A 138 16.47 20.16 -9.71
C LYS A 138 16.53 20.21 -11.25
N LYS A 139 15.88 19.26 -11.92
CA LYS A 139 15.77 19.24 -13.39
C LYS A 139 14.51 19.91 -13.92
N ARG A 140 13.37 19.68 -13.26
CA ARG A 140 12.06 20.13 -13.73
C ARG A 140 11.45 21.09 -12.72
N PRO A 141 10.97 22.28 -13.11
CA PRO A 141 10.46 23.28 -12.17
C PRO A 141 9.24 22.78 -11.39
N ASP A 142 8.41 21.97 -12.04
CA ASP A 142 7.16 21.43 -11.53
C ASP A 142 7.30 20.20 -10.62
N PHE A 143 8.50 19.61 -10.48
CA PHE A 143 8.76 18.48 -9.56
C PHE A 143 9.71 18.90 -8.43
N PRO A 144 9.55 18.41 -7.19
CA PRO A 144 10.55 18.66 -6.15
C PRO A 144 11.93 18.13 -6.56
N THR A 145 12.99 18.59 -5.89
CA THR A 145 14.32 17.99 -6.08
C THR A 145 14.27 16.54 -5.60
N MET A 146 14.74 15.60 -6.45
CA MET A 146 14.79 14.19 -6.10
C MET A 146 15.79 13.97 -4.95
N PRO A 147 15.48 13.14 -3.94
CA PRO A 147 16.43 12.80 -2.89
C PRO A 147 17.59 11.94 -3.43
N PRO A 148 18.83 12.10 -2.92
CA PRO A 148 19.98 11.31 -3.35
C PRO A 148 19.80 9.82 -3.01
N GLN A 149 20.23 8.97 -3.94
CA GLN A 149 20.26 7.51 -3.84
C GLN A 149 21.71 7.00 -3.77
N ASP A 150 22.62 7.80 -3.21
CA ASP A 150 24.04 7.50 -3.03
C ASP A 150 24.33 6.40 -2.00
N HIS A 151 23.35 6.05 -1.17
CA HIS A 151 23.38 4.87 -0.31
C HIS A 151 23.34 3.54 -1.09
N LEU A 152 22.93 3.57 -2.37
CA LEU A 152 23.03 2.42 -3.27
C LEU A 152 24.42 2.36 -3.88
N SER A 153 25.00 1.15 -3.93
CA SER A 153 26.27 0.91 -4.61
C SER A 153 26.17 1.32 -6.08
N GLU A 154 27.28 1.76 -6.67
CA GLU A 154 27.32 2.14 -8.08
C GLU A 154 26.81 1.03 -9.03
N PRO A 155 27.19 -0.26 -8.85
CA PRO A 155 26.63 -1.34 -9.65
C PRO A 155 25.11 -1.49 -9.48
N MET A 156 24.57 -1.30 -8.28
CA MET A 156 23.13 -1.38 -8.05
C MET A 156 22.39 -0.20 -8.70
N ARG A 157 22.96 1.00 -8.67
CA ARG A 157 22.41 2.19 -9.35
C ARG A 157 22.33 1.97 -10.87
N GLN A 158 23.33 1.30 -11.44
CA GLN A 158 23.31 0.91 -12.85
C GLN A 158 22.20 -0.11 -13.13
N LEU A 159 22.14 -1.20 -12.38
CA LEU A 159 21.14 -2.26 -12.61
C LEU A 159 19.69 -1.78 -12.40
N VAL A 160 19.43 -0.93 -11.40
CA VAL A 160 18.08 -0.40 -11.17
C VAL A 160 17.67 0.59 -12.27
N ALA A 161 18.62 1.31 -12.85
CA ALA A 161 18.36 2.18 -14.00
C ALA A 161 18.04 1.35 -15.26
N GLU A 162 18.79 0.28 -15.51
CA GLU A 162 18.49 -0.68 -16.59
C GLU A 162 17.11 -1.32 -16.39
N TYR A 163 16.79 -1.76 -15.17
CA TYR A 163 15.49 -2.30 -14.83
C TYR A 163 14.37 -1.27 -15.09
N MET A 164 14.55 -0.02 -14.64
CA MET A 164 13.59 1.07 -14.86
C MET A 164 13.35 1.32 -16.36
N LEU A 165 14.39 1.28 -17.18
CA LEU A 165 14.29 1.48 -18.62
C LEU A 165 13.64 0.29 -19.34
N ALA A 166 13.78 -0.92 -18.82
CA ALA A 166 13.18 -2.14 -19.36
C ALA A 166 11.71 -2.34 -18.99
N LEU A 167 11.12 -1.51 -18.11
CA LEU A 167 9.74 -1.68 -17.66
C LEU A 167 8.72 -1.58 -18.78
N THR A 168 7.79 -2.54 -18.81
CA THR A 168 6.62 -2.57 -19.68
C THR A 168 5.34 -2.54 -18.85
N ASN A 169 4.26 -2.01 -19.42
CA ASN A 169 2.93 -1.99 -18.80
C ASN A 169 2.24 -3.36 -18.83
#